data_AF-A0A3D4BCM9-F1
#
_entry.id   AF-A0A3D4BCM9-F1
#
_cell.length_a   1.000
_cell.length_b   1.000
_cell.length_c   1.000
_cell.angle_alpha   90.00
_cell.angle_beta   90.00
_cell.angle_gamma   90.00
#
_symmetry.space_group_name_H-M   'P 1'
#
loop_
_entity.id
_entity.type
_entity.pdbx_description
1 polymer ?
#
loop_
_entity_poly.entity_id
_entity_poly.type
_entity_poly.pdbx_seq_one_letter_code
_entity_poly.pdbx_strand_id
1 'polypeptide(L)'
;PLFCEGKGPFRWVALSGNPEDIYVTDRAVMDLFPENDHLKHWITMAQKKVEFQGLPARICWLGYGERVKAGLKFNELVASGQVKAPIVIGRDHLDCGSVASPNRETEGMKDGSDA
;
A
#
# COMPACT_ATOMS: atom_id res chain seq x y z
N PRO A 1 -11.94 2.09 -12.80
CA PRO A 1 -11.97 3.42 -12.13
C PRO A 1 -10.77 3.69 -11.23
N LEU A 2 -10.45 2.81 -10.27
CA LEU A 2 -9.33 3.00 -9.34
C LEU A 2 -7.97 3.16 -10.04
N PHE A 3 -7.70 2.37 -11.08
CA PHE A 3 -6.46 2.50 -11.87
C PHE A 3 -6.30 3.86 -12.53
N CYS A 4 -7.39 4.53 -12.90
CA CYS A 4 -7.34 5.88 -13.49
C CYS A 4 -6.85 6.94 -12.47
N GLU A 5 -6.95 6.67 -11.16
CA GLU A 5 -6.39 7.49 -10.08
C GLU A 5 -5.00 7.01 -9.63
N GLY A 6 -4.42 6.04 -10.34
CA GLY A 6 -3.16 5.40 -9.95
C GLY A 6 -3.26 4.55 -8.70
N LYS A 7 -4.48 4.20 -8.23
CA LYS A 7 -4.66 3.30 -7.08
C LYS A 7 -4.39 1.87 -7.50
N GLY A 8 -3.67 1.13 -6.66
CA GLY A 8 -3.35 -0.26 -6.88
C GLY A 8 -2.83 -0.91 -5.61
N PRO A 9 -2.38 -2.17 -5.66
CA PRO A 9 -2.07 -2.99 -4.49
C PRO A 9 -0.71 -2.65 -3.85
N PHE A 10 -0.53 -1.37 -3.49
CA PHE A 10 0.60 -0.83 -2.76
C PHE A 10 0.72 -1.54 -1.40
N ARG A 11 1.93 -2.01 -1.08
CA ARG A 11 2.20 -2.80 0.11
C ARG A 11 3.58 -2.47 0.67
N TRP A 12 3.76 -2.76 1.95
CA TRP A 12 5.06 -2.66 2.60
C TRP A 12 5.28 -3.79 3.61
N VAL A 13 6.55 -4.03 3.93
CA VAL A 13 7.01 -5.14 4.75
C VAL A 13 8.05 -4.63 5.76
N ALA A 14 7.87 -4.96 7.03
CA ALA A 14 8.82 -4.62 8.08
C ALA A 14 9.97 -5.63 8.16
N LEU A 15 11.19 -5.22 7.79
CA LEU A 15 12.37 -6.12 7.81
C LEU A 15 12.82 -6.51 9.22
N SER A 16 12.33 -5.82 10.25
CA SER A 16 12.60 -6.15 11.65
C SER A 16 11.95 -7.46 12.08
N GLY A 17 10.94 -7.93 11.36
CA GLY A 17 10.07 -9.01 11.80
C GLY A 17 9.14 -8.62 12.94
N ASN A 18 9.14 -7.37 13.41
CA ASN A 18 8.33 -6.92 14.54
C ASN A 18 6.96 -6.41 14.07
N PRO A 19 5.84 -7.00 14.54
CA PRO A 19 4.49 -6.54 14.19
C PRO A 19 4.19 -5.09 14.54
N GLU A 20 4.83 -4.56 15.60
CA GLU A 20 4.60 -3.17 16.02
C GLU A 20 5.05 -2.17 14.94
N ASP A 21 6.05 -2.49 14.12
CA ASP A 21 6.47 -1.61 13.02
C ASP A 21 5.32 -1.43 12.02
N ILE A 22 4.52 -2.48 11.78
CA ILE A 22 3.31 -2.37 10.94
C ILE A 22 2.26 -1.50 11.62
N TYR A 23 2.02 -1.66 12.93
CA TYR A 23 1.05 -0.83 13.64
C TYR A 23 1.47 0.65 13.71
N VAL A 24 2.76 0.95 13.82
CA VAL A 24 3.31 2.31 13.69
C VAL A 24 3.02 2.86 12.30
N THR A 25 3.31 2.11 11.24
CA THR A 25 3.01 2.56 9.87
C THR A 25 1.52 2.70 9.60
N ASP A 26 0.66 1.83 10.14
CA ASP A 26 -0.79 1.91 10.03
C ASP A 26 -1.31 3.24 10.61
N ARG A 27 -0.84 3.61 11.82
CA ARG A 27 -1.15 4.91 12.44
C ARG A 27 -0.69 6.07 11.55
N ALA A 28 0.56 6.03 11.10
CA ALA A 28 1.12 7.09 10.26
C ALA A 28 0.36 7.28 8.93
N VAL A 29 -0.12 6.21 8.30
CA VAL A 29 -0.94 6.31 7.08
C VAL A 29 -2.32 6.92 7.40
N MET A 30 -2.96 6.52 8.51
CA MET A 30 -4.23 7.14 8.93
C MET A 30 -4.09 8.64 9.26
N ASP A 31 -2.95 9.04 9.83
CA ASP A 31 -2.65 10.45 10.15
C ASP A 31 -2.32 11.27 8.89
N LEU A 32 -1.70 10.67 7.87
CA LEU A 32 -1.40 11.32 6.60
C LEU A 32 -2.67 11.61 5.77
N PHE A 33 -3.70 10.78 5.93
CA PHE A 33 -4.95 10.86 5.16
C PHE A 33 -6.15 10.91 6.11
N PRO A 34 -6.26 11.93 6.97
CA PRO A 34 -7.25 11.97 8.03
C PRO A 34 -8.68 12.15 7.49
N GLU A 35 -8.84 12.56 6.24
CA GLU A 35 -10.17 12.73 5.62
C GLU A 35 -10.68 11.43 4.96
N ASN A 36 -9.84 10.39 4.88
CA ASN A 36 -10.14 9.17 4.12
C ASN A 36 -10.69 8.06 5.03
N ASP A 37 -11.99 8.11 5.33
CA ASP A 37 -12.65 7.16 6.23
C ASP A 37 -12.62 5.72 5.70
N HIS A 38 -12.68 5.52 4.38
CA HIS A 38 -12.56 4.20 3.77
C HIS A 38 -11.20 3.58 4.04
N LEU A 39 -10.12 4.36 3.91
CA LEU A 39 -8.76 3.92 4.23
C LEU A 39 -8.61 3.55 5.71
N LYS A 40 -9.13 4.38 6.62
CA LYS A 40 -9.08 4.10 8.07
C LYS A 40 -9.83 2.84 8.42
N HIS A 41 -11.01 2.65 7.83
CA HIS A 41 -11.80 1.44 8.01
C HIS A 41 -11.04 0.21 7.49
N TRP A 42 -10.43 0.30 6.31
CA TRP A 42 -9.61 -0.76 5.74
C TRP A 42 -8.47 -1.18 6.67
N ILE A 43 -7.67 -0.23 7.15
CA ILE A 43 -6.55 -0.48 8.06
C ILE A 43 -7.05 -1.11 9.37
N THR A 44 -8.12 -0.57 9.94
CA THR A 44 -8.73 -1.09 11.18
C THR A 44 -9.20 -2.54 11.01
N MET A 45 -9.83 -2.87 9.87
CA MET A 45 -10.26 -4.22 9.58
C MET A 45 -9.08 -5.15 9.33
N ALA A 46 -8.06 -4.70 8.61
CA ALA A 46 -6.87 -5.48 8.34
C ALA A 46 -6.11 -5.82 9.64
N GLN A 47 -6.02 -4.90 10.60
CA GLN A 47 -5.47 -5.19 11.93
C GLN A 47 -6.28 -6.24 12.71
N LYS A 48 -7.62 -6.20 12.61
CA LYS A 48 -8.51 -7.09 13.37
C LYS A 48 -8.66 -8.49 12.77
N LYS A 49 -8.47 -8.63 11.46
CA LYS A 49 -8.90 -9.81 10.69
C LYS A 49 -7.77 -10.53 9.97
N VAL A 50 -6.60 -9.91 9.81
CA VAL A 50 -5.48 -10.48 9.05
C VAL A 50 -4.35 -10.80 9.99
N GLU A 51 -4.09 -12.10 10.17
CA GLU A 51 -2.89 -12.59 10.84
C GLU A 51 -1.67 -12.42 9.93
N PHE A 52 -0.53 -12.05 10.52
CA PHE A 52 0.71 -11.92 9.77
C PHE A 52 1.27 -13.29 9.36
N GLN A 53 1.90 -13.34 8.19
CA GLN A 53 2.58 -14.54 7.66
C GLN A 53 4.03 -14.19 7.30
N GLY A 54 5.00 -14.79 8.01
CA GLY A 54 6.42 -14.45 7.83
C GLY A 54 6.73 -13.04 8.35
N LEU A 55 7.41 -12.21 7.56
CA LEU A 55 7.63 -10.82 7.92
C LEU A 55 6.30 -10.06 7.96
N PRO A 56 6.01 -9.29 9.04
CA PRO A 56 4.81 -8.47 9.11
C PRO A 56 4.73 -7.51 7.92
N ALA A 57 3.57 -7.51 7.27
CA ALA A 57 3.33 -6.74 6.05
C ALA A 57 1.92 -6.18 6.04
N ARG A 58 1.73 -5.08 5.31
CA ARG A 58 0.42 -4.46 5.10
C ARG A 58 0.20 -4.18 3.63
N ILE A 59 -1.01 -4.44 3.19
CA ILE A 59 -1.55 -4.02 1.89
C ILE A 59 -2.53 -2.85 2.14
N CYS A 60 -2.39 -1.77 1.38
CA CYS A 60 -3.31 -0.64 1.41
C CYS A 60 -3.30 0.04 0.05
N TRP A 61 -4.44 0.11 -0.62
CA TRP A 61 -4.50 0.69 -1.96
C TRP A 61 -4.32 2.21 -1.88
N LEU A 62 -3.18 2.70 -2.34
CA LEU A 62 -2.84 4.12 -2.43
C LEU A 62 -2.67 4.55 -3.89
N GLY A 63 -3.15 5.74 -4.21
CA GLY A 63 -3.14 6.37 -5.53
C GLY A 63 -1.88 7.17 -5.84
N TYR A 64 -1.92 7.84 -7.00
CA TYR A 64 -0.88 8.80 -7.36
C TYR A 64 -0.75 9.90 -6.29
N GLY A 65 0.47 10.29 -5.95
CA GLY A 65 0.75 11.25 -4.87
C GLY A 65 0.66 10.65 -3.45
N GLU A 66 -0.35 9.82 -3.17
CA GLU A 66 -0.48 9.16 -1.85
C GLU A 66 0.69 8.20 -1.57
N ARG A 67 1.11 7.42 -2.59
CA ARG A 67 2.23 6.49 -2.48
C ARG A 67 3.54 7.16 -2.06
N VAL A 68 3.88 8.32 -2.66
CA VAL A 68 5.13 9.03 -2.32
C VAL A 68 5.06 9.66 -0.93
N LYS A 69 3.89 10.19 -0.52
CA LYS A 69 3.69 10.69 0.85
C LYS A 69 3.89 9.60 1.90
N ALA A 70 3.28 8.43 1.70
CA ALA A 70 3.45 7.28 2.58
C ALA A 70 4.91 6.80 2.60
N GLY A 71 5.55 6.66 1.43
CA GLY A 71 6.94 6.21 1.33
C GLY A 71 7.93 7.13 2.05
N LEU A 72 7.79 8.46 1.88
CA LEU A 72 8.61 9.43 2.59
C LEU A 72 8.39 9.38 4.11
N LYS A 73 7.13 9.23 4.55
CA LYS A 73 6.83 9.10 5.98
C LYS A 73 7.41 7.82 6.57
N PHE A 74 7.35 6.69 5.87
CA PHE A 74 7.98 5.45 6.33
C PHE A 74 9.50 5.60 6.46
N ASN A 75 10.14 6.29 5.51
CA ASN A 75 11.56 6.57 5.58
C ASN A 75 11.94 7.48 6.77
N GLU A 76 11.10 8.48 7.09
CA GLU A 76 11.24 9.30 8.30
C GLU A 76 11.11 8.47 9.59
N LEU A 77 10.14 7.54 9.64
CA LEU A 77 9.98 6.63 10.77
C LEU A 77 11.20 5.73 10.97
N VAL A 78 11.81 5.26 9.88
CA VAL A 78 13.07 4.49 9.92
C VAL A 78 14.21 5.37 10.43
N ALA A 79 14.39 6.57 9.86
CA ALA A 79 15.46 7.49 10.23
C ALA A 79 15.38 7.95 11.70
N SER A 80 14.16 8.12 12.22
CA SER A 80 13.90 8.50 13.60
C SER A 80 13.95 7.33 14.59
N GLY A 81 14.04 6.08 14.12
CA GLY A 81 14.03 4.88 14.97
C GLY A 81 12.66 4.52 15.57
N GLN A 82 11.58 5.16 15.09
CA GLN A 82 10.20 4.81 15.50
C GLN A 82 9.76 3.44 14.97
N VAL A 83 10.40 2.95 13.91
CA VAL A 83 10.36 1.54 13.50
C VAL A 83 11.75 0.92 13.65
N LYS A 84 11.81 -0.38 13.93
CA LYS A 84 13.04 -1.04 14.40
C LYS A 84 14.05 -1.38 13.31
N ALA A 85 13.63 -1.40 12.04
CA ALA A 85 14.48 -1.69 10.89
C ALA A 85 13.90 -1.05 9.62
N PRO A 86 14.63 -1.08 8.48
CA PRO A 86 14.10 -0.59 7.22
C PRO A 86 12.81 -1.29 6.78
N ILE A 87 12.00 -0.56 6.00
CA ILE A 87 10.74 -1.04 5.44
C ILE A 87 10.91 -1.23 3.93
N VAL A 88 10.58 -2.42 3.42
CA VAL A 88 10.48 -2.63 1.97
C VAL A 88 9.12 -2.14 1.50
N ILE A 89 9.09 -1.39 0.41
CA ILE A 89 7.86 -0.93 -0.25
C ILE A 89 7.78 -1.61 -1.62
N GLY A 90 6.60 -2.12 -1.96
CA GLY A 90 6.36 -2.80 -3.22
C GLY A 90 4.88 -2.86 -3.57
N ARG A 91 4.54 -3.80 -4.46
CA ARG A 91 3.18 -4.02 -4.95
C ARG A 91 3.10 -5.35 -5.69
N ASP A 92 1.89 -5.72 -6.10
CA ASP A 92 1.70 -6.72 -7.16
C ASP A 92 2.15 -6.17 -8.52
N HIS A 93 2.34 -7.05 -9.50
CA HIS A 93 2.48 -6.70 -10.91
C HIS A 93 1.16 -6.22 -11.51
N LEU A 94 0.02 -6.65 -10.95
CA LEU A 94 -1.28 -6.03 -11.19
C LEU A 94 -1.27 -4.62 -10.58
N ASP A 95 -1.12 -3.60 -11.42
CA ASP A 95 -1.17 -2.21 -11.02
C ASP A 95 -1.51 -1.33 -12.24
N CYS A 96 -1.89 -0.08 -11.99
CA CYS A 96 -2.49 0.84 -12.96
C CYS A 96 -1.68 1.08 -14.25
N GLY A 97 -0.40 0.71 -14.30
CA GLY A 97 0.46 0.91 -15.46
C GLY A 97 1.63 -0.07 -15.54
N SER A 98 1.46 -1.30 -15.06
CA SER A 98 2.54 -2.30 -15.08
C SER A 98 2.15 -3.67 -15.61
N VAL A 99 1.03 -3.76 -16.31
CA VAL A 99 0.52 -5.02 -16.87
C VAL A 99 -0.19 -4.76 -18.19
N ALA A 100 0.06 -5.63 -19.16
CA ALA A 100 -0.74 -5.80 -20.37
C ALA A 100 -1.29 -7.23 -20.32
N SER A 101 -2.62 -7.36 -20.26
CA SER A 101 -3.32 -8.62 -20.00
C SER A 101 -4.75 -8.51 -20.54
N PRO A 102 -4.95 -8.78 -21.85
CA PRO A 102 -6.21 -8.52 -22.57
C PRO A 102 -7.44 -9.27 -22.06
N ASN A 103 -7.25 -10.32 -21.26
CA ASN A 103 -8.34 -11.11 -20.69
C ASN A 103 -8.57 -10.81 -19.20
N ARG A 104 -7.94 -9.75 -18.67
CA ARG A 104 -8.02 -9.34 -17.25
C ARG A 104 -7.84 -7.83 -17.09
N GLU A 105 -6.63 -7.35 -16.82
CA GLU A 105 -6.39 -5.98 -16.36
C GLU A 105 -6.54 -4.93 -17.46
N THR A 106 -6.27 -5.30 -18.72
CA THR A 106 -6.44 -4.43 -19.90
C THR A 106 -7.57 -4.90 -20.81
N GLU A 107 -8.51 -5.70 -20.30
CA GLU A 107 -9.67 -6.17 -21.07
C GLU A 107 -10.63 -5.02 -21.37
N GLY A 108 -10.97 -4.83 -22.65
CA GLY A 108 -11.98 -3.88 -23.10
C GLY A 108 -11.56 -2.41 -22.90
N MET A 109 -10.31 -2.08 -23.19
CA MET A 109 -9.87 -0.69 -23.18
C MET A 109 -10.70 0.12 -24.18
N LYS A 110 -11.05 1.36 -23.80
CA LYS A 110 -12.02 2.18 -24.56
C LYS A 110 -11.58 2.48 -25.98
N ASP A 111 -10.29 2.48 -26.22
CA ASP A 111 -9.62 2.71 -27.51
C ASP A 111 -9.17 1.41 -28.19
N GLY A 112 -9.46 0.24 -27.59
CA GLY A 112 -9.07 -1.07 -28.11
C GLY A 112 -7.58 -1.40 -27.96
N SER A 113 -6.86 -0.68 -27.10
CA SER A 113 -5.42 -0.88 -26.86
C SER A 113 -5.09 -2.05 -25.92
N ASP A 114 -5.91 -3.10 -25.92
CA ASP A 114 -5.80 -4.20 -24.94
C ASP A 114 -4.44 -4.90 -25.00
N ALA A 115 -3.85 -5.03 -26.21
CA ALA A 115 -2.61 -5.77 -26.52
C ALA A 115 -1.52 -4.90 -27.19
#